data_AF-A0A349XNQ1-F1
#
_entry.id   AF-A0A349XNQ1-F1
#
_cell.length_a   1.000
_cell.length_b   1.000
_cell.length_c   1.000
_cell.angle_alpha   90.00
_cell.angle_beta   90.00
_cell.angle_gamma   90.00
#
_symmetry.space_group_name_H-M   'P 1'
#
loop_
_entity.id
_entity.type
_entity.pdbx_description
1 polymer ?
#
loop_
_entity_poly.entity_id
_entity_poly.type
_entity_poly.pdbx_seq_one_letter_code
_entity_poly.pdbx_strand_id
1 'polypeptide(L)' 'MPFRRREPLGFSEKIRDLFWPRTGFSRSLRYMKLRLLRLSASPHSIAAGVAIGVGVAWMPFLGVHISIAMARG' A
#
# COMPACT_ATOMS: atom_id res chain seq x y z
N MET A 1 18.93 -16.82 -15.92
CA MET A 1 18.74 -15.37 -15.62
C MET A 1 20.04 -14.84 -15.01
N PRO A 2 20.84 -14.04 -15.72
CA PRO A 2 22.18 -13.62 -15.27
C PRO A 2 22.19 -12.73 -14.01
N PHE A 3 21.03 -12.14 -13.66
CA PHE A 3 20.87 -11.18 -12.57
C PHE A 3 19.99 -11.70 -11.43
N ARG A 4 19.98 -13.01 -11.19
CA ARG A 4 19.28 -13.57 -10.03
C ARG A 4 20.12 -13.31 -8.78
N ARG A 5 19.53 -12.68 -7.75
CA ARG A 5 20.21 -12.54 -6.45
C ARG A 5 20.60 -13.92 -5.94
N ARG A 6 21.84 -14.04 -5.45
CA ARG A 6 22.39 -15.28 -4.88
C ARG A 6 21.62 -15.71 -3.62
N GLU A 7 21.27 -14.74 -2.77
CA GLU A 7 20.39 -14.92 -1.62
C GLU A 7 19.00 -14.32 -1.92
N PRO A 8 17.92 -15.10 -1.87
CA PRO A 8 16.57 -14.56 -1.95
C PRO A 8 16.31 -13.67 -0.72
N LEU A 9 15.61 -12.55 -0.90
CA LEU A 9 15.19 -11.71 0.22
C LEU A 9 14.37 -12.54 1.21
N GLY A 10 14.79 -12.57 2.47
CA GLY A 10 14.02 -13.18 3.54
C GLY A 10 12.64 -12.52 3.66
N PHE A 11 11.64 -13.26 4.15
CA PHE A 11 10.29 -12.74 4.34
C PHE A 11 10.27 -11.51 5.26
N SER A 12 11.05 -11.54 6.35
CA SER A 12 11.24 -10.41 7.26
C SER A 12 11.85 -9.18 6.59
N GLU A 13 12.83 -9.40 5.70
CA GLU A 13 13.46 -8.31 4.97
C GLU A 13 12.52 -7.69 3.94
N LYS A 14 11.65 -8.50 3.33
CA LYS A 14 10.61 -8.04 2.41
C LYS A 14 9.57 -7.20 3.13
N ILE A 15 9.18 -7.58 4.34
CA ILE A 15 8.29 -6.79 5.20
C ILE A 15 8.97 -5.48 5.60
N ARG A 16 10.23 -5.52 6.05
CA ARG A 16 10.99 -4.31 6.42
C ARG A 16 11.14 -3.35 5.26
N ASP A 17 11.40 -3.85 4.05
CA ASP A 17 11.53 -3.02 2.84
C ASP A 17 10.17 -2.48 2.37
N LEU A 18 9.06 -3.15 2.70
CA LEU A 18 7.71 -2.65 2.44
C LEU A 18 7.35 -1.48 3.37
N PHE A 19 7.63 -1.62 4.67
CA PHE A 19 7.38 -0.57 5.65
C PHE A 19 8.42 0.55 5.62
N TRP A 20 9.65 0.25 5.20
CA TRP A 20 10.75 1.20 5.12
C TRP A 20 11.58 0.94 3.84
N PRO A 21 11.07 1.36 2.67
CA PRO A 21 11.77 1.15 1.42
C PRO A 21 13.11 1.89 1.48
N ARG A 22 14.21 1.17 1.27
CA ARG A 22 15.58 1.75 1.31
C ARG A 22 15.78 2.90 0.32
N THR A 23 14.99 2.93 -0.75
CA THR A 23 14.96 3.97 -1.80
C THR A 23 13.97 5.10 -1.55
N GLY A 24 13.23 5.07 -0.43
CA GLY A 24 12.25 6.05 -0.02
C GLY A 24 10.89 5.92 -0.73
N PHE A 25 9.82 6.34 -0.06
CA PHE A 25 8.44 6.28 -0.58
C PHE A 25 8.22 7.09 -1.85
N SER A 26 8.97 8.19 -2.05
CA SER A 26 8.83 9.08 -3.21
C SER A 26 8.99 8.33 -4.54
N ARG A 27 10.00 7.45 -4.65
CA ARG A 27 10.20 6.66 -5.87
C ARG A 27 9.08 5.65 -6.08
N SER A 28 8.65 4.96 -5.02
CA SER A 28 7.56 3.99 -5.08
C SER A 28 6.25 4.64 -5.54
N LEU A 29 5.89 5.80 -4.97
CA LEU A 29 4.72 6.58 -5.38
C LEU A 29 4.82 7.02 -6.85
N ARG A 30 5.99 7.50 -7.29
CA ARG A 30 6.22 7.89 -8.69
C ARG A 30 6.04 6.71 -9.64
N TYR A 31 6.58 5.53 -9.31
CA TYR A 31 6.40 4.32 -10.11
C TYR A 31 4.94 3.87 -10.15
N MET A 32 4.22 3.94 -9.03
CA MET A 32 2.78 3.64 -9.01
C MET A 32 2.01 4.61 -9.91
N LYS A 33 2.28 5.91 -9.84
CA LYS A 33 1.67 6.90 -10.75
C LYS A 33 1.94 6.57 -12.21
N LEU A 34 3.20 6.29 -12.58
CA LEU A 34 3.56 5.90 -13.94
C LEU A 34 2.87 4.61 -14.39
N ARG A 35 2.70 3.64 -13.49
CA ARG A 35 1.97 2.40 -13.76
C ARG A 35 0.48 2.67 -13.99
N LEU A 36 -0.14 3.52 -13.17
CA LEU A 36 -1.54 3.91 -13.32
C LEU A 36 -1.80 4.62 -14.65
N LEU A 37 -0.88 5.49 -15.08
CA LEU A 37 -0.96 6.17 -16.38
C LEU A 37 -0.87 5.20 -17.58
N ARG A 38 -0.33 4.00 -17.39
CA ARG A 38 -0.26 2.96 -18.42
C ARG A 38 -1.45 2.01 -18.40
N LEU A 39 -2.24 1.99 -17.32
CA LEU A 39 -3.49 1.22 -17.33
C LEU A 39 -4.49 1.95 -18.24
N SER A 40 -5.15 1.19 -19.12
CA SER A 40 -6.27 1.66 -19.95
C SER A 40 -7.56 1.88 -19.15
N ALA A 41 -7.46 2.21 -17.86
CA ALA A 41 -8.60 2.53 -17.03
C ALA A 41 -9.03 3.98 -17.28
N SER A 42 -10.34 4.23 -17.28
CA SER A 42 -10.84 5.60 -17.39
C SER A 42 -10.43 6.43 -16.16
N PRO A 43 -10.13 7.74 -16.31
CA PRO A 43 -9.78 8.60 -15.17
C PRO A 43 -10.81 8.57 -14.04
N HIS A 44 -12.08 8.42 -14.39
CA HIS A 44 -13.20 8.31 -13.45
C HIS A 44 -13.10 7.06 -12.57
N SER A 45 -12.76 5.91 -13.13
CA SER A 45 -12.60 4.67 -12.35
C SER A 45 -11.43 4.74 -11.37
N ILE A 46 -10.34 5.40 -11.76
CA ILE A 46 -9.17 5.62 -10.88
C ILE A 46 -9.57 6.56 -9.73
N ALA A 47 -10.23 7.68 -10.04
CA ALA A 47 -10.69 8.63 -9.05
C ALA A 47 -11.68 8.00 -8.06
N ALA A 48 -12.63 7.20 -8.55
CA ALA A 48 -13.57 6.46 -7.71
C ALA A 48 -12.85 5.46 -6.79
N GLY A 49 -11.88 4.69 -7.32
CA GLY A 49 -11.09 3.76 -6.51
C GLY A 49 -10.28 4.46 -5.41
N VAL A 50 -9.67 5.60 -5.72
CA VAL A 50 -8.95 6.41 -4.72
C VAL A 50 -9.91 7.00 -3.69
N ALA A 51 -11.05 7.53 -4.12
CA ALA A 51 -12.06 8.10 -3.21
C ALA A 51 -12.63 7.04 -2.26
N ILE A 52 -12.93 5.83 -2.76
CA ILE A 52 -13.33 4.68 -1.94
C ILE A 52 -12.21 4.31 -0.97
N GLY A 53 -10.96 4.21 -1.42
CA GLY A 53 -9.83 3.86 -0.56
C GLY A 53 -9.58 4.87 0.56
N VAL A 54 -9.63 6.17 0.24
CA VAL A 54 -9.52 7.25 1.23
C VAL A 54 -10.74 7.23 2.15
N GLY A 55 -11.93 7.05 1.62
CA GLY A 55 -13.17 6.92 2.39
C GLY A 55 -13.11 5.77 3.39
N VAL A 56 -12.61 4.59 2.98
CA VAL A 56 -12.42 3.43 3.87
C VAL A 56 -11.33 3.68 4.92
N ALA A 57 -10.23 4.35 4.55
CA ALA A 57 -9.18 4.73 5.50
C ALA A 57 -9.64 5.79 6.52
N TRP A 58 -10.55 6.68 6.09
CA TRP A 58 -11.20 7.68 6.94
C TRP A 58 -12.39 7.13 7.71
N MET A 59 -12.98 6.02 7.26
CA MET A 59 -14.04 5.36 7.98
C MET A 59 -13.47 4.81 9.29
N PRO A 60 -14.04 5.18 10.44
CA PRO A 60 -13.58 4.75 11.75
C PRO A 60 -13.91 3.26 12.04
N PHE A 61 -14.06 2.42 11.01
CA PHE A 61 -14.29 0.98 11.14
C PHE A 61 -13.01 0.16 11.38
N LEU A 62 -11.86 0.82 11.52
CA LEU A 62 -10.69 0.25 12.21
C LEU A 62 -10.74 0.48 13.74
N GLY A 63 -11.61 1.37 14.24
CA GLY A 63 -11.70 1.78 15.65
C GLY A 63 -12.84 1.14 16.45
N VAL A 64 -13.83 0.52 15.80
CA VAL A 64 -14.94 -0.15 16.50
C VAL A 64 -14.45 -1.37 17.28
N HIS A 65 -13.45 -2.11 16.78
CA HIS A 65 -12.85 -3.21 17.53
C HIS A 65 -12.04 -2.74 18.74
N ILE A 66 -11.36 -1.59 18.63
CA ILE A 66 -10.56 -1.00 19.71
C ILE A 66 -11.48 -0.46 20.80
N SER A 67 -12.59 0.20 20.44
CA SER A 67 -13.59 0.71 21.38
C SER A 67 -14.44 -0.40 22.02
N ILE A 68 -14.79 -1.47 21.29
CA ILE A 68 -15.43 -2.66 21.88
C ILE A 68 -14.48 -3.41 22.83
N ALA A 69 -13.19 -3.52 22.47
CA ALA A 69 -12.18 -4.14 23.33
C ALA A 69 -11.89 -3.30 24.58
N MET A 70 -11.89 -1.97 24.47
CA MET A 70 -11.64 -1.04 25.59
C MET A 70 -12.87 -0.80 26.48
N ALA A 71 -14.09 -0.96 25.95
CA ALA A 71 -15.34 -0.91 26.74
C ALA A 71 -15.64 -2.21 27.50
N ARG A 72 -14.87 -3.28 27.26
CA ARG A 72 -14.96 -4.59 27.93
C ARG A 72 -13.69 -5.00 28.67
N GLY A 73 -12.70 -4.10 28.75
CA GLY A 73 -11.48 -4.25 29.56
C GLY A 73 -11.60 -3.47 30.87
#